data_AF-A0AAV4AT47-F1
#
_entry.id   AF-A0AAV4AT47-F1
#
_cell.length_a   1.000
_cell.length_b   1.000
_cell.length_c   1.000
_cell.angle_alpha   90.00
_cell.angle_beta   90.00
_cell.angle_gamma   90.00
#
_symmetry.space_group_name_H-M   'P 1'
#
loop_
_entity.id
_entity.type
_entity.pdbx_description
1 polymer ?
#
loop_
_entity_poly.entity_id
_entity_poly.type
_entity_poly.pdbx_seq_one_letter_code
_entity_poly.pdbx_strand_id
1 'polypeptide(L)'
;MCFGLGIGFCIGLIEILPYICLVTVPLLGSFYGAETIYRLSILLIVHSIVIEFIPSVLLRVIPVLSILLFGVLVYLPVSITPWPVVWIYSAAMWITDPLLMIAEVILLQNYVMRMSQLGADEIERDENSSYKYKAAILFFSSLCYAVTASLIYDMYLNATPSQVLSSTAKSSVLNILHSILHMSSSNAQRSIMFLKRFFTPLFLGLLAVRLYSILFIVNKVTRNFFQDDKDSPEFFEPTVREDFEDFSPWKSPLLLKVSIIFMLTQMSGQFLEEWSGHMSSMAGSPYLISATKNIWPSEILFGRLMQVFSVSGFYMWRLYRADDWTWNPWLTPQ
;
A
#
# COMPACT_ATOMS: atom_id res chain seq x y z
N MET A 1 -29.02 -9.62 31.86
CA MET A 1 -27.62 -9.66 31.37
C MET A 1 -27.48 -9.59 29.84
N CYS A 2 -28.56 -9.63 29.04
CA CYS A 2 -28.47 -9.57 27.57
C CYS A 2 -28.30 -8.15 26.96
N PHE A 3 -28.56 -7.08 27.72
CA PHE A 3 -28.40 -5.70 27.22
C PHE A 3 -26.94 -5.28 26.98
N GLY A 4 -25.97 -5.90 27.65
CA GLY A 4 -24.55 -5.57 27.45
C GLY A 4 -23.98 -6.06 26.12
N LEU A 5 -24.49 -7.19 25.60
CA LEU A 5 -23.96 -7.83 24.39
C LEU A 5 -24.38 -7.06 23.13
N GLY A 6 -25.58 -6.48 23.12
CA GLY A 6 -26.06 -5.63 22.02
C GLY A 6 -25.31 -4.30 21.91
N ILE A 7 -25.08 -3.61 23.04
CA ILE A 7 -24.37 -2.33 23.04
C ILE A 7 -22.91 -2.50 22.61
N GLY A 8 -22.24 -3.55 23.08
CA GLY A 8 -20.86 -3.86 22.66
C GLY A 8 -20.76 -4.13 21.15
N PHE A 9 -21.71 -4.88 20.57
CA PHE A 9 -21.74 -5.13 19.13
C PHE A 9 -21.97 -3.84 18.32
N CYS A 10 -22.89 -2.97 18.75
CA CYS A 10 -23.11 -1.69 18.11
C CYS A 10 -21.84 -0.81 18.14
N ILE A 11 -21.15 -0.74 19.28
CA ILE A 11 -19.87 0.01 19.40
C ILE A 11 -18.82 -0.57 18.44
N GLY A 12 -18.69 -1.89 18.37
CA GLY A 12 -17.77 -2.53 17.43
C GLY A 12 -18.11 -2.22 15.96
N LEU A 13 -19.39 -2.24 15.58
CA LEU A 13 -19.81 -1.86 14.23
C LEU A 13 -19.50 -0.39 13.91
N ILE A 14 -19.66 0.50 14.89
CA ILE A 14 -19.36 1.93 14.77
C ILE A 14 -17.86 2.14 14.53
N GLU A 15 -17.01 1.42 15.25
CA GLU A 15 -15.56 1.46 15.05
C GLU A 15 -15.15 0.93 13.66
N ILE A 16 -15.90 -0.04 13.13
CA ILE A 16 -15.65 -0.62 11.81
C ILE A 16 -16.19 0.26 10.66
N LEU A 17 -17.14 1.17 10.94
CA LEU A 17 -17.83 1.97 9.92
C LEU A 17 -16.90 2.77 8.98
N PRO A 18 -15.85 3.48 9.47
CA PRO A 18 -14.93 4.19 8.59
C PRO A 18 -14.19 3.25 7.64
N TYR A 19 -13.88 2.02 8.08
CA TYR A 19 -13.23 1.00 7.26
C TYR A 19 -14.17 0.43 6.21
N ILE A 20 -15.45 0.24 6.54
CA ILE A 20 -16.47 -0.13 5.55
C ILE A 20 -16.59 0.96 4.50
N CYS A 21 -16.62 2.23 4.92
CA CYS A 21 -16.64 3.35 3.98
C CYS A 21 -15.42 3.32 3.06
N LEU A 22 -14.23 3.04 3.62
CA LEU A 22 -12.99 2.87 2.87
C LEU A 22 -13.09 1.82 1.76
N VAL A 23 -13.70 0.67 2.04
CA VAL A 23 -13.97 -0.38 1.04
C VAL A 23 -14.95 0.10 -0.04
N THR A 24 -15.84 1.04 0.28
CA THR A 24 -16.75 1.66 -0.69
C THR A 24 -16.14 2.83 -1.47
N VAL A 25 -15.00 3.38 -1.04
CA VAL A 25 -14.29 4.48 -1.74
C VAL A 25 -13.99 4.16 -3.22
N PRO A 26 -13.45 2.98 -3.57
CA PRO A 26 -13.27 2.63 -4.98
C PRO A 26 -14.58 2.56 -5.78
N LEU A 27 -15.66 2.09 -5.15
CA LEU A 27 -16.98 2.05 -5.78
C LEU A 27 -17.43 3.48 -6.08
N LEU A 28 -17.32 4.40 -5.12
CA LEU A 28 -17.63 5.81 -5.32
C LEU A 28 -16.75 6.45 -6.40
N GLY A 29 -15.44 6.21 -6.37
CA GLY A 29 -14.52 6.71 -7.39
C GLY A 29 -14.81 6.19 -8.79
N SER A 30 -15.39 4.99 -8.93
CA SER A 30 -15.82 4.48 -10.23
C SER A 30 -16.93 5.31 -10.88
N PHE A 31 -17.75 6.01 -10.07
CA PHE A 31 -18.81 6.89 -10.53
C PHE A 31 -18.36 8.36 -10.63
N TYR A 32 -17.56 8.83 -9.68
CA TYR A 32 -17.23 10.25 -9.53
C TYR A 32 -15.78 10.61 -9.89
N GLY A 33 -14.97 9.65 -10.34
CA GLY A 33 -13.58 9.83 -10.72
C GLY A 33 -12.58 9.77 -9.56
N ALA A 34 -11.29 9.71 -9.90
CA ALA A 34 -10.18 9.60 -8.95
C ALA A 34 -10.04 10.82 -8.02
N GLU A 35 -10.39 12.02 -8.50
CA GLU A 35 -10.32 13.25 -7.70
C GLU A 35 -11.21 13.16 -6.44
N THR A 36 -12.38 12.55 -6.57
CA THR A 36 -13.31 12.33 -5.46
C THR A 36 -12.69 11.41 -4.40
N ILE A 37 -11.90 10.42 -4.81
CA ILE A 37 -11.19 9.53 -3.89
C ILE A 37 -10.13 10.28 -3.11
N TYR A 38 -9.31 11.11 -3.77
CA TYR A 38 -8.28 11.87 -3.09
C TYR A 38 -8.89 12.82 -2.05
N ARG A 39 -9.96 13.52 -2.42
CA ARG A 39 -10.69 14.41 -1.50
C ARG A 39 -11.29 13.65 -0.32
N LEU A 40 -11.92 12.50 -0.56
CA LEU A 40 -12.51 11.66 0.49
C LEU A 40 -11.43 11.08 1.42
N SER A 41 -10.29 10.69 0.88
CA SER A 41 -9.14 10.22 1.66
C SER A 41 -8.58 11.31 2.58
N ILE A 42 -8.40 12.53 2.08
CA ILE A 42 -7.97 13.68 2.89
C ILE A 42 -8.96 13.92 4.03
N LEU A 43 -10.26 13.88 3.74
CA LEU A 43 -11.29 14.04 4.77
C LEU A 43 -11.21 12.92 5.82
N LEU A 44 -11.03 11.66 5.42
CA LEU A 44 -10.86 10.53 6.35
C LEU A 44 -9.58 10.64 7.20
N ILE A 45 -8.50 11.19 6.64
CA ILE A 45 -7.26 11.48 7.38
C ILE A 45 -7.52 12.56 8.43
N VAL A 46 -8.15 13.67 8.04
CA VAL A 46 -8.52 14.75 8.96
C VAL A 46 -9.45 14.24 10.06
N HIS A 47 -10.45 13.43 9.72
CA HIS A 47 -11.35 12.77 10.67
C HIS A 47 -10.57 11.93 11.69
N SER A 48 -9.63 11.11 11.21
CA SER A 48 -8.79 10.26 12.07
C SER A 48 -7.94 11.09 13.04
N ILE A 49 -7.38 12.20 12.56
CA ILE A 49 -6.59 13.13 13.38
C ILE A 49 -7.47 13.81 14.44
N VAL A 50 -8.65 14.32 14.05
CA VAL A 50 -9.58 14.99 14.97
C VAL A 50 -10.05 14.04 16.07
N ILE A 51 -10.29 12.77 15.75
CA ILE A 51 -10.69 11.78 16.76
C ILE A 51 -9.59 11.56 17.80
N GLU A 52 -8.33 11.52 17.39
CA GLU A 52 -7.21 11.28 18.32
C GLU A 52 -6.99 12.46 19.27
N PHE A 53 -7.31 13.67 18.85
CA PHE A 53 -7.25 14.86 19.72
C PHE A 53 -8.34 14.90 20.79
N ILE A 54 -9.35 14.01 20.74
CA ILE A 54 -10.39 13.94 21.76
C ILE A 54 -9.79 13.29 23.03
N PRO A 55 -9.83 13.96 24.19
CA PRO A 55 -9.23 13.43 25.40
C PRO A 55 -9.92 12.14 25.84
N SER A 56 -9.13 11.19 26.37
CA SER A 56 -9.59 9.87 26.83
C SER A 56 -10.65 9.93 27.95
N VAL A 57 -10.79 11.06 28.64
CA VAL A 57 -11.87 11.28 29.63
C VAL A 57 -13.26 11.16 28.99
N LEU A 58 -13.37 11.38 27.67
CA LEU A 58 -14.62 11.28 26.91
C LEU A 58 -14.86 9.90 26.28
N LEU A 59 -14.10 8.85 26.62
CA LEU A 59 -14.16 7.51 26.01
C LEU A 59 -15.58 6.96 25.81
N ARG A 60 -16.51 7.24 26.73
CA ARG A 60 -17.91 6.79 26.64
C ARG A 60 -18.72 7.51 25.53
N VAL A 61 -18.35 8.74 25.19
CA VAL A 61 -19.01 9.60 24.19
C VAL A 61 -18.30 9.52 22.83
N ILE A 62 -17.03 9.11 22.80
CA ILE A 62 -16.22 8.95 21.58
C ILE A 62 -16.95 8.23 20.45
N PRO A 63 -17.62 7.07 20.63
CA PRO A 63 -18.25 6.38 19.51
C PRO A 63 -19.39 7.21 18.90
N VAL A 64 -20.22 7.88 19.72
CA VAL A 64 -21.32 8.73 19.23
C VAL A 64 -20.77 9.96 18.52
N LEU A 65 -19.75 10.60 19.09
CA LEU A 65 -19.11 11.78 18.50
C LEU A 65 -18.39 11.42 17.19
N SER A 66 -17.76 10.24 17.11
CA SER A 66 -17.13 9.72 15.90
C SER A 66 -18.13 9.53 14.76
N ILE A 67 -19.30 8.92 15.03
CA ILE A 67 -20.38 8.78 14.03
C ILE A 67 -20.90 10.14 13.61
N LEU A 68 -21.13 11.04 14.57
CA LEU A 68 -21.65 12.37 14.26
C LEU A 68 -20.67 13.14 13.39
N LEU A 69 -19.39 13.14 13.74
CA LEU A 69 -18.32 13.75 12.97
C LEU A 69 -18.21 13.10 11.57
N PHE A 70 -18.29 11.77 11.50
CA PHE A 70 -18.26 11.03 10.25
C PHE A 70 -19.47 11.36 9.36
N GLY A 71 -20.67 11.42 9.95
CA GLY A 71 -21.90 11.81 9.26
C GLY A 71 -21.78 13.23 8.71
N VAL A 72 -21.37 14.19 9.54
CA VAL A 72 -21.11 15.58 9.12
C VAL A 72 -20.13 15.61 7.95
N LEU A 73 -19.07 14.79 8.01
CA LEU A 73 -18.04 14.73 6.98
C LEU A 73 -18.53 14.09 5.67
N VAL A 74 -19.40 13.08 5.73
CA VAL A 74 -20.04 12.47 4.55
C VAL A 74 -21.07 13.42 3.92
N TYR A 75 -21.77 14.23 4.74
CA TYR A 75 -22.68 15.26 4.26
C TYR A 75 -21.96 16.51 3.75
N LEU A 76 -20.70 16.71 4.14
CA LEU A 76 -19.91 17.84 3.70
C LEU A 76 -19.65 17.71 2.19
N PRO A 77 -20.00 18.72 1.37
CA PRO A 77 -19.76 18.63 -0.05
C PRO A 77 -18.27 18.49 -0.30
N VAL A 78 -17.90 17.45 -1.06
CA VAL A 78 -16.53 17.11 -1.45
C VAL A 78 -15.81 18.29 -2.14
N SER A 79 -16.57 19.27 -2.62
CA SER A 79 -16.06 20.53 -3.18
C SER A 79 -15.34 21.44 -2.19
N ILE A 80 -15.53 21.29 -0.87
CA ILE A 80 -14.91 22.14 0.15
C ILE A 80 -13.39 21.99 0.20
N THR A 81 -12.86 20.80 -0.13
CA THR A 81 -11.41 20.60 -0.14
C THR A 81 -10.77 21.48 -1.20
N PRO A 82 -9.89 22.42 -0.82
CA PRO A 82 -9.31 23.36 -1.76
C PRO A 82 -8.38 22.64 -2.74
N TRP A 83 -8.43 23.04 -4.01
CA TRP A 83 -7.67 22.41 -5.09
C TRP A 83 -6.16 22.26 -4.80
N PRO A 84 -5.45 23.25 -4.22
CA PRO A 84 -4.03 23.10 -3.90
C PRO A 84 -3.73 21.94 -2.94
N VAL A 85 -4.62 21.65 -1.97
CA VAL A 85 -4.42 20.54 -1.02
C VAL A 85 -4.56 19.21 -1.73
N VAL A 86 -5.55 19.08 -2.62
CA VAL A 86 -5.74 17.87 -3.44
C VAL A 86 -4.53 17.65 -4.34
N TRP A 87 -3.98 18.72 -4.94
CA TRP A 87 -2.80 18.65 -5.79
C TRP A 87 -1.55 18.20 -5.01
N ILE A 88 -1.27 18.81 -3.85
CA ILE A 88 -0.14 18.40 -2.99
C ILE A 88 -0.28 16.94 -2.59
N TYR A 89 -1.49 16.53 -2.17
CA TYR A 89 -1.76 15.16 -1.77
C TYR A 89 -1.54 14.20 -2.94
N SER A 90 -2.07 14.49 -4.12
CA SER A 90 -1.84 13.70 -5.34
C SER A 90 -0.35 13.59 -5.69
N ALA A 91 0.41 14.68 -5.58
CA ALA A 91 1.86 14.67 -5.82
C ALA A 91 2.60 13.80 -4.79
N ALA A 92 2.21 13.88 -3.51
CA ALA A 92 2.76 13.03 -2.46
C ALA A 92 2.44 11.55 -2.72
N MET A 93 1.22 11.20 -3.13
CA MET A 93 0.84 9.84 -3.51
C MET A 93 1.68 9.29 -4.65
N TRP A 94 1.99 10.13 -5.64
CA TRP A 94 2.84 9.77 -6.77
C TRP A 94 4.29 9.49 -6.36
N ILE A 95 4.87 10.31 -5.47
CA ILE A 95 6.26 10.15 -5.01
C ILE A 95 6.40 8.94 -4.06
N THR A 96 5.41 8.73 -3.22
CA THR A 96 5.42 7.66 -2.21
C THR A 96 5.27 6.27 -2.79
N ASP A 97 4.64 6.12 -3.96
CA ASP A 97 4.50 4.82 -4.61
C ASP A 97 5.83 4.13 -4.93
N PRO A 98 6.75 4.73 -5.72
CA PRO A 98 8.03 4.11 -5.98
C PRO A 98 8.87 3.94 -4.71
N LEU A 99 8.76 4.86 -3.75
CA LEU A 99 9.45 4.76 -2.47
C LEU A 99 9.01 3.51 -1.68
N LEU A 100 7.69 3.29 -1.58
CA LEU A 100 7.14 2.12 -0.90
C LEU A 100 7.45 0.83 -1.64
N MET A 101 7.39 0.82 -2.97
CA MET A 101 7.81 -0.34 -3.76
C MET A 101 9.27 -0.71 -3.49
N ILE A 102 10.18 0.26 -3.45
CA ILE A 102 11.59 0.02 -3.10
C ILE A 102 11.72 -0.53 -1.67
N ALA A 103 10.97 0.03 -0.72
CA ALA A 103 11.02 -0.44 0.66
C ALA A 103 10.46 -1.85 0.84
N GLU A 104 9.33 -2.18 0.21
CA GLU A 104 8.74 -3.52 0.17
C GLU A 104 9.73 -4.54 -0.36
N VAL A 105 10.45 -4.16 -1.43
CA VAL A 105 11.48 -4.99 -2.04
C VAL A 105 12.63 -5.27 -1.10
N ILE A 106 13.16 -4.23 -0.47
CA ILE A 106 14.26 -4.35 0.48
C ILE A 106 13.82 -5.21 1.67
N LEU A 107 12.60 -5.02 2.17
CA LEU A 107 12.05 -5.79 3.28
C LEU A 107 11.85 -7.26 2.93
N LEU A 108 11.24 -7.54 1.77
CA LEU A 108 11.06 -8.90 1.28
C LEU A 108 12.40 -9.59 1.07
N GLN A 109 13.38 -8.88 0.51
CA GLN A 109 14.73 -9.39 0.31
C GLN A 109 15.42 -9.71 1.64
N ASN A 110 15.34 -8.81 2.61
CA ASN A 110 15.88 -9.03 3.95
C ASN A 110 15.20 -10.21 4.65
N TYR A 111 13.88 -10.35 4.50
CA TYR A 111 13.13 -11.49 5.03
C TYR A 111 13.57 -12.80 4.40
N VAL A 112 13.63 -12.88 3.07
CA VAL A 112 14.09 -14.08 2.34
C VAL A 112 15.51 -14.44 2.75
N MET A 113 16.39 -13.45 2.92
CA MET A 113 17.76 -13.67 3.39
C MET A 113 17.80 -14.24 4.80
N ARG A 114 17.03 -13.69 5.73
CA ARG A 114 16.97 -14.20 7.11
C ARG A 114 16.44 -15.64 7.14
N MET A 115 15.39 -15.92 6.38
CA MET A 115 14.84 -17.29 6.28
C MET A 115 15.83 -18.25 5.63
N SER A 116 16.59 -17.80 4.63
CA SER A 116 17.64 -18.59 4.00
C SER A 116 18.80 -18.88 4.97
N GLN A 117 19.18 -17.91 5.79
CA GLN A 117 20.21 -18.09 6.82
C GLN A 117 19.75 -19.07 7.90
N LEU A 118 18.54 -18.90 8.44
CA LEU A 118 17.95 -19.85 9.38
C LEU A 118 17.85 -21.27 8.80
N GLY A 119 17.52 -21.38 7.50
CA GLY A 119 17.51 -22.65 6.79
C GLY A 119 18.91 -23.27 6.68
N ALA A 120 19.94 -22.47 6.43
CA ALA A 120 21.33 -22.92 6.37
C ALA A 120 21.83 -23.36 7.77
N ASP A 121 21.56 -22.57 8.81
CA ASP A 121 21.95 -22.87 10.18
C ASP A 121 21.31 -24.19 10.67
N GLU A 122 20.04 -24.43 10.30
CA GLU A 122 19.35 -25.67 10.69
C GLU A 122 19.85 -26.90 9.89
N ILE A 123 20.25 -26.69 8.63
CA ILE A 123 20.92 -27.71 7.82
C ILE A 123 22.26 -28.14 8.47
N GLU A 124 23.01 -27.20 9.04
CA GLU A 124 24.28 -27.49 9.73
C GLU A 124 24.05 -28.18 11.09
N ARG A 125 22.95 -27.86 11.77
CA ARG A 125 22.62 -28.42 13.09
C ARG A 125 22.19 -29.89 13.03
N ASP A 126 21.39 -30.30 12.04
CA ASP A 126 20.85 -31.66 11.95
C ASP A 126 20.98 -32.25 10.54
N GLU A 127 21.96 -33.15 10.37
CA GLU A 127 22.26 -33.83 9.10
C GLU A 127 21.05 -34.62 8.55
N ASN A 128 20.18 -35.15 9.43
CA ASN A 128 18.98 -35.87 9.00
C ASN A 128 17.87 -34.92 8.54
N SER A 129 17.84 -33.67 8.99
CA SER A 129 16.87 -32.67 8.52
C SER A 129 17.31 -31.97 7.22
N SER A 130 18.62 -32.02 6.92
CA SER A 130 19.29 -31.36 5.80
C SER A 130 18.58 -31.57 4.46
N TYR A 131 18.16 -32.81 4.16
CA TYR A 131 17.49 -33.13 2.90
C TYR A 131 16.13 -32.43 2.74
N LYS A 132 15.38 -32.23 3.85
CA LYS A 132 14.06 -31.58 3.82
C LYS A 132 14.19 -30.11 3.46
N TYR A 133 15.12 -29.41 4.10
CA TYR A 133 15.35 -27.98 3.83
C TYR A 133 15.92 -27.76 2.43
N LYS A 134 16.88 -28.58 1.98
CA LYS A 134 17.40 -28.52 0.61
C LYS A 134 16.30 -28.75 -0.43
N ALA A 135 15.43 -29.75 -0.22
CA ALA A 135 14.30 -30.01 -1.11
C ALA A 135 13.29 -28.86 -1.12
N ALA A 136 12.98 -28.28 0.04
CA ALA A 136 12.07 -27.13 0.14
C ALA A 136 12.61 -25.89 -0.58
N ILE A 137 13.89 -25.56 -0.40
CA ILE A 137 14.56 -24.44 -1.09
C ILE A 137 14.56 -24.66 -2.61
N LEU A 138 14.88 -25.86 -3.07
CA LEU A 138 14.89 -26.21 -4.49
C LEU A 138 13.48 -26.13 -5.09
N PHE A 139 12.48 -26.66 -4.39
CA PHE A 139 11.09 -26.58 -4.82
C PHE A 139 10.60 -25.12 -4.91
N PHE A 140 10.85 -24.32 -3.88
CA PHE A 140 10.42 -22.92 -3.84
C PHE A 140 11.09 -22.08 -4.94
N SER A 141 12.41 -22.22 -5.11
CA SER A 141 13.15 -21.53 -6.17
C SER A 141 12.68 -21.94 -7.57
N SER A 142 12.47 -23.24 -7.82
CA SER A 142 11.91 -23.74 -9.07
C SER A 142 10.53 -23.15 -9.37
N LEU A 143 9.66 -23.08 -8.36
CA LEU A 143 8.33 -22.48 -8.48
C LEU A 143 8.43 -20.98 -8.81
N CYS A 144 9.31 -20.23 -8.15
CA CYS A 144 9.55 -18.82 -8.44
C CYS A 144 10.04 -18.61 -9.88
N TYR A 145 10.97 -19.43 -10.37
CA TYR A 145 11.45 -19.37 -11.75
C TYR A 145 10.35 -19.71 -12.76
N ALA A 146 9.54 -20.75 -12.48
CA ALA A 146 8.43 -21.14 -13.34
C ALA A 146 7.37 -20.03 -13.43
N VAL A 147 7.01 -19.41 -12.31
CA VAL A 147 6.09 -18.26 -12.27
C VAL A 147 6.67 -17.08 -13.05
N THR A 148 7.95 -16.74 -12.83
CA THR A 148 8.61 -15.65 -13.55
C THR A 148 8.64 -15.89 -15.06
N ALA A 149 8.99 -17.11 -15.48
CA ALA A 149 8.97 -17.49 -16.89
C ALA A 149 7.55 -17.42 -17.49
N SER A 150 6.53 -17.86 -16.74
CA SER A 150 5.13 -17.76 -17.19
C SER A 150 4.66 -16.31 -17.36
N LEU A 151 5.07 -15.41 -16.46
CA LEU A 151 4.75 -13.99 -16.55
C LEU A 151 5.48 -13.33 -17.72
N ILE A 152 6.78 -13.63 -17.92
CA ILE A 152 7.55 -13.13 -19.06
C ILE A 152 6.93 -13.62 -20.37
N TYR A 153 6.52 -14.88 -20.44
CA TYR A 153 5.87 -15.45 -21.61
C TYR A 153 4.53 -14.79 -21.90
N ASP A 154 3.68 -14.59 -20.89
CA ASP A 154 2.41 -13.89 -21.03
C ASP A 154 2.61 -12.43 -21.48
N MET A 155 3.57 -11.73 -20.89
CA MET A 155 3.95 -10.38 -21.32
C MET A 155 4.44 -10.36 -22.76
N TYR A 156 5.24 -11.35 -23.18
CA TYR A 156 5.74 -11.45 -24.55
C TYR A 156 4.60 -11.67 -25.57
N LEU A 157 3.62 -12.51 -25.24
CA LEU A 157 2.46 -12.77 -26.11
C LEU A 157 1.47 -11.60 -26.15
N ASN A 158 1.21 -10.97 -25.00
CA ASN A 158 0.22 -9.89 -24.87
C ASN A 158 0.78 -8.50 -25.22
N ALA A 159 2.09 -8.32 -25.32
CA ALA A 159 2.74 -7.09 -25.78
C ALA A 159 2.62 -6.88 -27.30
N THR A 160 1.45 -7.15 -27.88
CA THR A 160 1.17 -6.79 -29.27
C THR A 160 0.93 -5.27 -29.40
N PRO A 161 1.51 -4.59 -30.41
CA PRO A 161 1.33 -3.15 -30.64
C PRO A 161 -0.10 -2.74 -31.05
N SER A 162 -1.05 -3.68 -31.07
CA SER A 162 -2.45 -3.47 -31.47
C SER A 162 -3.30 -2.74 -30.43
N GLN A 163 -2.89 -2.69 -29.16
CA GLN A 163 -3.57 -1.87 -28.14
C GLN A 163 -3.34 -0.36 -28.35
N VAL A 164 -2.27 0.04 -29.03
CA VAL A 164 -2.00 1.44 -29.41
C VAL A 164 -2.90 1.90 -30.57
N LEU A 165 -3.38 0.97 -31.42
CA LEU A 165 -4.18 1.32 -32.60
C LEU A 165 -5.70 1.34 -32.33
N SER A 166 -6.19 0.72 -31.25
CA SER A 166 -7.64 0.64 -30.97
C SER A 166 -8.22 1.86 -30.25
N SER A 167 -7.38 2.80 -29.80
CA SER A 167 -7.84 4.02 -29.11
C SER A 167 -8.25 5.17 -30.06
N THR A 168 -8.24 4.96 -31.38
CA THR A 168 -8.41 6.05 -32.38
C THR A 168 -9.50 5.78 -33.42
N ALA A 169 -10.52 4.97 -33.10
CA ALA A 169 -11.65 4.74 -34.01
C ALA A 169 -12.94 5.40 -33.50
N LYS A 170 -13.11 6.69 -33.87
CA LYS A 170 -14.36 7.45 -34.06
C LYS A 170 -15.61 6.91 -33.34
N SER A 171 -15.84 7.41 -32.12
CA SER A 171 -17.13 7.26 -31.42
C SER A 171 -18.16 8.22 -32.02
N SER A 172 -19.22 7.68 -32.63
CA SER A 172 -20.42 8.43 -33.01
C SER A 172 -21.23 8.79 -31.76
N VAL A 173 -22.01 9.87 -31.82
CA VAL A 173 -22.88 10.34 -30.72
C VAL A 173 -23.84 9.23 -30.23
N LEU A 174 -24.21 8.27 -31.09
CA LEU A 174 -25.02 7.11 -30.72
C LEU A 174 -24.25 6.08 -29.88
N ASN A 175 -22.94 5.89 -30.09
CA ASN A 175 -22.11 5.07 -29.21
C ASN A 175 -21.91 5.74 -27.84
N ILE A 176 -21.88 7.07 -27.78
CA ILE A 176 -21.85 7.81 -26.50
C ILE A 176 -23.17 7.63 -25.75
N LEU A 177 -24.32 7.73 -26.43
CA LEU A 177 -25.64 7.54 -25.82
C LEU A 177 -25.88 6.08 -25.37
N HIS A 178 -25.49 5.11 -26.19
CA HIS A 178 -25.51 3.69 -25.83
C HIS A 178 -24.53 3.41 -24.67
N SER A 179 -23.35 4.03 -24.66
CA SER A 179 -22.38 3.93 -23.56
C SER A 179 -22.94 4.54 -22.27
N ILE A 180 -23.70 5.64 -22.31
CA ILE A 180 -24.33 6.23 -21.12
C ILE A 180 -25.44 5.31 -20.55
N LEU A 181 -26.26 4.71 -21.41
CA LEU A 181 -27.33 3.78 -20.99
C LEU A 181 -26.78 2.45 -20.47
N HIS A 182 -25.74 1.91 -21.11
CA HIS A 182 -25.05 0.70 -20.63
C HIS A 182 -24.00 1.00 -19.55
N MET A 183 -23.64 2.26 -19.28
CA MET A 183 -22.67 2.63 -18.24
C MET A 183 -23.17 2.23 -16.86
N SER A 184 -24.47 2.28 -16.56
CA SER A 184 -24.94 1.88 -15.22
C SER A 184 -24.71 0.38 -14.95
N SER A 185 -25.10 -0.50 -15.87
CA SER A 185 -24.91 -1.95 -15.68
C SER A 185 -23.47 -2.40 -15.94
N SER A 186 -22.78 -1.80 -16.92
CA SER A 186 -21.37 -2.11 -17.20
C SER A 186 -20.46 -1.55 -16.12
N ASN A 187 -20.70 -0.35 -15.58
CA ASN A 187 -19.95 0.15 -14.42
C ASN A 187 -20.24 -0.70 -13.19
N ALA A 188 -21.48 -1.13 -12.95
CA ALA A 188 -21.77 -2.06 -11.85
C ALA A 188 -21.02 -3.39 -12.02
N GLN A 189 -21.04 -4.00 -13.21
CA GLN A 189 -20.31 -5.24 -13.48
C GLN A 189 -18.79 -5.05 -13.36
N ARG A 190 -18.26 -3.91 -13.82
CA ARG A 190 -16.84 -3.55 -13.70
C ARG A 190 -16.44 -3.30 -12.26
N SER A 191 -17.28 -2.64 -11.47
CA SER A 191 -17.09 -2.44 -10.03
C SER A 191 -17.17 -3.76 -9.26
N ILE A 192 -18.00 -4.71 -9.69
CA ILE A 192 -18.02 -6.08 -9.15
C ILE A 192 -16.73 -6.84 -9.51
N MET A 193 -16.23 -6.72 -10.74
CA MET A 193 -14.94 -7.32 -11.12
C MET A 193 -13.78 -6.71 -10.32
N PHE A 194 -13.81 -5.39 -10.10
CA PHE A 194 -12.87 -4.69 -9.24
C PHE A 194 -12.90 -5.24 -7.81
N LEU A 195 -14.10 -5.34 -7.22
CA LEU A 195 -14.29 -5.88 -5.89
C LEU A 195 -13.78 -7.32 -5.78
N LYS A 196 -14.05 -8.16 -6.78
CA LYS A 196 -13.51 -9.53 -6.84
C LYS A 196 -11.98 -9.55 -6.89
N ARG A 197 -11.35 -8.65 -7.65
CA ARG A 197 -9.89 -8.54 -7.72
C ARG A 197 -9.31 -8.12 -6.37
N PHE A 198 -9.98 -7.21 -5.67
CA PHE A 198 -9.58 -6.74 -4.34
C PHE A 198 -9.59 -7.87 -3.29
N PHE A 199 -10.52 -8.83 -3.39
CA PHE A 199 -10.57 -10.00 -2.49
C PHE A 199 -9.72 -11.19 -2.96
N THR A 200 -8.88 -11.01 -3.98
CA THR A 200 -7.96 -12.08 -4.40
C THR A 200 -6.91 -12.31 -3.30
N PRO A 201 -6.62 -13.55 -2.89
CA PRO A 201 -5.67 -13.83 -1.79
C PRO A 201 -4.28 -13.23 -2.04
N LEU A 202 -3.82 -13.22 -3.30
CA LEU A 202 -2.56 -12.57 -3.67
C LEU A 202 -2.58 -11.05 -3.45
N PHE A 203 -3.71 -10.40 -3.77
CA PHE A 203 -3.86 -8.97 -3.57
C PHE A 203 -3.88 -8.63 -2.07
N LEU A 204 -4.60 -9.40 -1.26
CA LEU A 204 -4.60 -9.27 0.20
C LEU A 204 -3.21 -9.52 0.80
N GLY A 205 -2.46 -10.48 0.28
CA GLY A 205 -1.08 -10.74 0.69
C GLY A 205 -0.15 -9.57 0.38
N LEU A 206 -0.22 -9.02 -0.83
CA LEU A 206 0.54 -7.82 -1.20
C LEU A 206 0.15 -6.61 -0.35
N LEU A 207 -1.13 -6.44 -0.08
CA LEU A 207 -1.66 -5.38 0.80
C LEU A 207 -1.11 -5.53 2.23
N ALA A 208 -1.05 -6.75 2.77
CA ALA A 208 -0.47 -7.01 4.08
C ALA A 208 1.04 -6.70 4.12
N VAL A 209 1.79 -7.09 3.08
CA VAL A 209 3.23 -6.79 2.95
C VAL A 209 3.46 -5.28 2.85
N ARG A 210 2.63 -4.58 2.06
CA ARG A 210 2.67 -3.12 1.92
C ARG A 210 2.39 -2.40 3.23
N LEU A 211 1.34 -2.80 3.93
CA LEU A 211 1.02 -2.26 5.25
C LEU A 211 2.18 -2.47 6.22
N TYR A 212 2.71 -3.69 6.29
CA TYR A 212 3.87 -4.00 7.13
C TYR A 212 5.08 -3.14 6.78
N SER A 213 5.31 -2.89 5.50
CA SER A 213 6.43 -2.06 5.02
C SER A 213 6.29 -0.60 5.46
N ILE A 214 5.09 -0.02 5.33
CA ILE A 214 4.80 1.34 5.82
C ILE A 214 5.03 1.41 7.33
N LEU A 215 4.47 0.48 8.09
CA LEU A 215 4.63 0.41 9.55
C LEU A 215 6.11 0.31 9.96
N PHE A 216 6.88 -0.51 9.25
CA PHE A 216 8.31 -0.68 9.51
C PHE A 216 9.10 0.60 9.25
N ILE A 217 8.87 1.26 8.11
CA ILE A 217 9.55 2.53 7.77
C ILE A 217 9.21 3.60 8.78
N VAL A 218 7.92 3.79 9.10
CA VAL A 218 7.51 4.83 10.05
C VAL A 218 8.12 4.57 11.41
N ASN A 219 8.05 3.33 11.93
CA ASN A 219 8.68 2.98 13.19
C ASN A 219 10.19 3.32 13.20
N LYS A 220 10.88 2.97 12.12
CA LYS A 220 12.32 3.22 11.98
C LYS A 220 12.65 4.71 11.91
N VAL A 221 11.87 5.50 11.16
CA VAL A 221 12.03 6.95 11.05
C VAL A 221 11.75 7.60 12.40
N THR A 222 10.66 7.25 13.06
CA THR A 222 10.28 7.75 14.38
C THR A 222 11.36 7.45 15.42
N ARG A 223 11.90 6.22 15.41
CA ARG A 223 12.99 5.84 16.31
C ARG A 223 14.26 6.66 16.08
N ASN A 224 14.66 6.86 14.82
CA ASN A 224 15.84 7.67 14.50
C ASN A 224 15.67 9.13 14.96
N PHE A 225 14.49 9.72 14.72
CA PHE A 225 14.21 11.11 15.14
C PHE A 225 14.25 11.31 16.65
N PHE A 226 13.85 10.31 17.45
CA PHE A 226 13.86 10.40 18.91
C PHE A 226 15.17 9.93 19.57
N GLN A 227 16.08 9.28 18.82
CA GLN A 227 17.36 8.80 19.35
C GLN A 227 18.49 9.82 19.20
N ASP A 228 18.42 10.75 18.24
CA ASP A 228 19.49 11.73 17.97
C ASP A 228 19.76 12.71 19.12
N ASP A 229 18.81 12.91 20.03
CA ASP A 229 18.97 13.85 21.17
C ASP A 229 19.62 13.21 22.42
N LYS A 230 19.90 11.90 22.43
CA LYS A 230 20.45 11.19 23.61
C LYS A 230 21.96 10.98 23.61
N ASP A 231 22.68 11.46 22.61
CA ASP A 231 24.15 11.39 22.56
C ASP A 231 24.85 12.44 23.45
N SER A 232 24.19 12.92 24.51
CA SER A 232 24.89 13.60 25.61
C SER A 232 25.77 12.56 26.34
N PRO A 233 27.11 12.68 26.30
CA PRO A 233 28.05 11.62 26.67
C PRO A 233 28.18 11.36 28.18
N GLU A 234 27.24 11.83 29.00
CA GLU A 234 27.34 11.72 30.45
C GLU A 234 26.12 10.99 31.01
N PHE A 235 26.37 9.75 31.46
CA PHE A 235 25.67 9.12 32.57
C PHE A 235 24.27 8.55 32.27
N PHE A 236 24.17 7.44 31.51
CA PHE A 236 23.00 6.58 31.60
C PHE A 236 23.37 5.10 31.73
N GLU A 237 22.91 4.52 32.83
CA GLU A 237 22.90 3.10 33.14
C GLU A 237 22.22 2.27 32.03
N PRO A 238 22.65 1.01 31.81
CA PRO A 238 22.13 0.13 30.76
C PRO A 238 20.71 -0.43 31.01
N THR A 239 19.90 0.18 31.88
CA THR A 239 18.57 -0.31 32.27
C THR A 239 17.43 0.12 31.34
N VAL A 240 17.66 1.00 30.36
CA VAL A 240 16.61 1.53 29.47
C VAL A 240 16.36 0.65 28.22
N ARG A 241 16.99 -0.53 28.14
CA ARG A 241 16.88 -1.39 26.94
C ARG A 241 15.60 -2.24 26.88
N GLU A 242 14.92 -2.46 28.01
CA GLU A 242 13.71 -3.30 28.06
C GLU A 242 12.41 -2.54 27.71
N ASP A 243 12.33 -1.23 27.98
CA ASP A 243 11.10 -0.46 27.72
C ASP A 243 10.86 -0.15 26.23
N PHE A 244 11.86 -0.37 25.37
CA PHE A 244 11.74 -0.12 23.93
C PHE A 244 11.32 -1.34 23.11
N GLU A 245 11.37 -2.56 23.67
CA GLU A 245 10.75 -3.74 23.02
C GLU A 245 9.22 -3.61 22.96
N ASP A 246 8.65 -2.72 23.75
CA ASP A 246 7.21 -2.50 23.82
C ASP A 246 6.65 -1.53 22.77
N PHE A 247 7.48 -0.82 22.00
CA PHE A 247 7.02 -0.02 20.86
C PHE A 247 6.78 -0.90 19.63
N SER A 248 5.86 -1.85 19.76
CA SER A 248 5.32 -2.57 18.62
C SER A 248 4.54 -1.56 17.77
N PRO A 249 4.85 -1.39 16.46
CA PRO A 249 4.17 -0.42 15.59
C PRO A 249 2.66 -0.66 15.48
N TRP A 250 2.22 -1.87 15.84
CA TRP A 250 0.83 -2.27 15.96
C TRP A 250 0.09 -1.61 17.13
N LYS A 251 0.81 -1.07 18.12
CA LYS A 251 0.22 -0.41 19.30
C LYS A 251 -0.26 1.02 19.03
N SER A 252 0.15 1.66 17.92
CA SER A 252 -0.37 2.99 17.55
C SER A 252 -1.59 2.83 16.62
N PRO A 253 -2.83 2.92 17.15
CA PRO A 253 -4.04 2.74 16.35
C PRO A 253 -4.19 3.82 15.28
N LEU A 254 -3.71 5.05 15.53
CA LEU A 254 -3.74 6.14 14.57
C LEU A 254 -2.84 5.85 13.37
N LEU A 255 -1.58 5.44 13.62
CA LEU A 255 -0.62 5.16 12.55
C LEU A 255 -1.13 4.03 11.65
N LEU A 256 -1.68 2.98 12.25
CA LEU A 256 -2.32 1.88 11.52
C LEU A 256 -3.50 2.38 10.66
N LYS A 257 -4.40 3.18 11.23
CA LYS A 257 -5.56 3.78 10.52
C LYS A 257 -5.12 4.61 9.31
N VAL A 258 -4.18 5.54 9.52
CA VAL A 258 -3.68 6.42 8.46
C VAL A 258 -2.97 5.60 7.38
N SER A 259 -2.16 4.61 7.75
CA SER A 259 -1.47 3.73 6.79
C SER A 259 -2.46 2.93 5.93
N ILE A 260 -3.55 2.43 6.53
CA ILE A 260 -4.61 1.72 5.80
C ILE A 260 -5.32 2.67 4.82
N ILE A 261 -5.74 3.87 5.27
CA ILE A 261 -6.38 4.88 4.41
C ILE A 261 -5.47 5.24 3.25
N PHE A 262 -4.22 5.53 3.55
CA PHE A 262 -3.21 5.89 2.56
C PHE A 262 -3.03 4.80 1.49
N MET A 263 -2.74 3.58 1.92
CA MET A 263 -2.52 2.43 1.03
C MET A 263 -3.75 2.12 0.15
N LEU A 264 -4.94 2.15 0.73
CA LEU A 264 -6.17 1.89 -0.02
C LEU A 264 -6.48 3.00 -1.02
N THR A 265 -6.18 4.25 -0.67
CA THR A 265 -6.29 5.40 -1.57
C THR A 265 -5.33 5.25 -2.73
N GLN A 266 -4.09 4.82 -2.47
CA GLN A 266 -3.06 4.59 -3.49
C GLN A 266 -3.50 3.56 -4.52
N MET A 267 -3.91 2.39 -4.03
CA MET A 267 -4.36 1.29 -4.89
C MET A 267 -5.62 1.65 -5.68
N SER A 268 -6.57 2.34 -5.05
CA SER A 268 -7.82 2.74 -5.70
C SER A 268 -7.61 3.84 -6.73
N GLY A 269 -6.74 4.82 -6.42
CA GLY A 269 -6.38 5.91 -7.32
C GLY A 269 -5.70 5.40 -8.57
N GLN A 270 -4.64 4.60 -8.42
CA GLN A 270 -3.92 4.02 -9.55
C GLN A 270 -4.82 3.16 -10.45
N PHE A 271 -5.64 2.31 -9.85
CA PHE A 271 -6.55 1.47 -10.61
C PHE A 271 -7.57 2.29 -11.39
N LEU A 272 -8.15 3.33 -10.79
CA LEU A 272 -9.11 4.19 -11.47
C LEU A 272 -8.47 5.07 -12.53
N GLU A 273 -7.24 5.52 -12.32
CA GLU A 273 -6.46 6.24 -13.34
C GLU A 273 -6.20 5.34 -14.56
N GLU A 274 -5.72 4.10 -14.33
CA GLU A 274 -5.53 3.09 -15.38
C GLU A 274 -6.85 2.79 -16.11
N TRP A 275 -7.95 2.65 -15.37
CA TRP A 275 -9.24 2.28 -15.93
C TRP A 275 -9.97 3.42 -16.64
N SER A 276 -9.79 4.67 -16.20
CA SER A 276 -10.44 5.84 -16.81
C SER A 276 -9.93 6.14 -18.22
N GLY A 277 -8.77 5.57 -18.60
CA GLY A 277 -8.04 5.92 -19.82
C GLY A 277 -7.63 7.40 -19.89
N HIS A 278 -7.95 8.19 -18.85
CA HIS A 278 -7.75 9.63 -18.76
C HIS A 278 -6.44 9.94 -18.02
N MET A 279 -5.37 9.29 -18.44
CA MET A 279 -4.01 9.54 -17.93
C MET A 279 -3.45 10.94 -18.31
N SER A 280 -4.27 11.96 -18.59
CA SER A 280 -3.75 13.16 -19.28
C SER A 280 -4.46 14.50 -19.12
N SER A 281 -5.40 14.72 -18.19
CA SER A 281 -6.04 16.05 -18.09
C SER A 281 -5.72 16.87 -16.82
N MET A 282 -5.23 16.26 -15.73
CA MET A 282 -5.20 16.98 -14.45
C MET A 282 -3.88 17.66 -14.08
N ALA A 283 -2.75 17.27 -14.69
CA ALA A 283 -1.55 18.11 -14.67
C ALA A 283 -1.66 19.09 -15.86
N GLY A 284 -2.05 20.33 -15.58
CA GLY A 284 -2.30 21.41 -16.56
C GLY A 284 -1.09 21.87 -17.39
N SER A 285 -0.12 21.00 -17.67
CA SER A 285 0.97 21.22 -18.60
C SER A 285 1.01 20.08 -19.63
N PRO A 286 0.40 20.25 -20.81
CA PRO A 286 0.46 19.27 -21.89
C PRO A 286 1.90 18.96 -22.35
N TYR A 287 2.86 19.85 -22.06
CA TYR A 287 4.26 19.69 -22.44
C TYR A 287 5.03 18.69 -21.56
N LEU A 288 4.87 18.74 -20.24
CA LEU A 288 5.57 17.80 -19.35
C LEU A 288 5.04 16.38 -19.49
N ILE A 289 3.73 16.23 -19.67
CA ILE A 289 3.10 14.92 -19.84
C ILE A 289 3.41 14.33 -21.21
N SER A 290 3.47 15.13 -22.29
CA SER A 290 3.84 14.57 -23.61
C SER A 290 5.29 14.08 -23.65
N ALA A 291 6.19 14.78 -22.94
CA ALA A 291 7.58 14.36 -22.79
C ALA A 291 7.72 13.11 -21.91
N THR A 292 6.97 13.00 -20.81
CA THR A 292 7.02 11.80 -19.95
C THR A 292 6.26 10.63 -20.56
N LYS A 293 5.08 10.82 -21.17
CA LYS A 293 4.25 9.73 -21.72
C LYS A 293 4.88 9.02 -22.92
N ASN A 294 5.79 9.66 -23.67
CA ASN A 294 6.59 9.00 -24.70
C ASN A 294 7.82 8.27 -24.16
N ILE A 295 8.25 8.57 -22.93
CA ILE A 295 9.40 7.94 -22.27
C ILE A 295 8.94 6.87 -21.26
N TRP A 296 7.74 7.02 -20.71
CA TRP A 296 7.18 6.28 -19.57
C TRP A 296 5.78 5.67 -19.80
N PRO A 297 5.44 5.06 -20.96
CA PRO A 297 4.26 4.16 -21.03
C PRO A 297 4.50 2.82 -20.31
N SER A 298 5.68 2.64 -19.72
CA SER A 298 6.15 1.42 -19.08
C SER A 298 6.25 1.53 -17.56
N GLU A 299 5.77 2.56 -16.86
CA GLU A 299 6.13 2.79 -15.43
C GLU A 299 5.93 1.59 -14.50
N ILE A 300 4.85 0.81 -14.66
CA ILE A 300 4.68 -0.43 -13.88
C ILE A 300 5.72 -1.48 -14.28
N LEU A 301 6.03 -1.59 -15.56
CA LEU A 301 6.96 -2.56 -16.13
C LEU A 301 8.42 -2.18 -15.87
N PHE A 302 8.77 -0.90 -16.02
CA PHE A 302 10.06 -0.30 -15.73
C PHE A 302 10.32 -0.24 -14.23
N GLY A 303 9.32 0.14 -13.42
CA GLY A 303 9.39 0.06 -11.97
C GLY A 303 9.63 -1.37 -11.51
N ARG A 304 8.91 -2.34 -12.08
CA ARG A 304 9.12 -3.78 -11.82
C ARG A 304 10.48 -4.28 -12.34
N LEU A 305 10.95 -3.81 -13.49
CA LEU A 305 12.27 -4.15 -14.01
C LEU A 305 13.37 -3.57 -13.13
N MET A 306 13.28 -2.30 -12.74
CA MET A 306 14.21 -1.65 -11.80
C MET A 306 14.19 -2.33 -10.44
N GLN A 307 13.03 -2.81 -9.99
CA GLN A 307 12.87 -3.65 -8.82
C GLN A 307 13.58 -4.99 -8.99
N VAL A 308 13.36 -5.72 -10.09
CA VAL A 308 14.05 -6.98 -10.39
C VAL A 308 15.57 -6.79 -10.48
N PHE A 309 16.03 -5.71 -11.14
CA PHE A 309 17.44 -5.35 -11.24
C PHE A 309 18.02 -4.93 -9.89
N SER A 310 17.29 -4.18 -9.06
CA SER A 310 17.73 -3.82 -7.70
C SER A 310 17.85 -5.04 -6.81
N VAL A 311 16.85 -5.94 -6.82
CA VAL A 311 16.90 -7.19 -6.05
C VAL A 311 18.07 -8.05 -6.51
N SER A 312 18.20 -8.26 -7.82
CA SER A 312 19.26 -9.09 -8.40
C SER A 312 20.64 -8.47 -8.16
N GLY A 313 20.77 -7.16 -8.32
CA GLY A 313 22.00 -6.40 -8.07
C GLY A 313 22.40 -6.43 -6.61
N PHE A 314 21.46 -6.19 -5.68
CA PHE A 314 21.70 -6.26 -4.24
C PHE A 314 22.02 -7.69 -3.79
N TYR A 315 21.36 -8.69 -4.37
CA TYR A 315 21.62 -10.10 -4.09
C TYR A 315 23.02 -10.51 -4.56
N MET A 316 23.39 -10.18 -5.80
CA MET A 316 24.73 -10.44 -6.35
C MET A 316 25.81 -9.67 -5.60
N TRP A 317 25.57 -8.40 -5.26
CA TRP A 317 26.49 -7.59 -4.46
C TRP A 317 26.73 -8.20 -3.08
N ARG A 318 25.67 -8.70 -2.42
CA ARG A 318 25.79 -9.36 -1.13
C ARG A 318 26.51 -10.71 -1.23
N LEU A 319 26.21 -11.54 -2.23
CA LEU A 319 26.93 -12.79 -2.48
C LEU A 319 28.44 -12.56 -2.59
N TYR A 320 28.85 -11.44 -3.20
CA TYR A 320 30.26 -11.09 -3.38
C TYR A 320 30.93 -10.53 -2.11
N ARG A 321 30.15 -10.12 -1.11
CA ARG A 321 30.64 -9.56 0.17
C ARG A 321 30.18 -10.36 1.40
N ALA A 322 29.85 -11.64 1.23
CA ALA A 322 29.29 -12.45 2.30
C ALA A 322 30.23 -12.53 3.52
N ASP A 323 31.55 -12.56 3.31
CA ASP A 323 32.55 -12.77 4.37
C ASP A 323 32.85 -11.50 5.19
N ASP A 324 32.63 -10.30 4.61
CA ASP A 324 32.94 -9.02 5.27
C ASP A 324 31.70 -8.35 5.90
N TRP A 325 30.51 -8.93 5.69
CA TRP A 325 29.27 -8.28 6.10
C TRP A 325 28.92 -8.56 7.56
N THR A 326 29.41 -7.70 8.44
CA THR A 326 28.78 -7.54 9.76
C THR A 326 27.45 -6.83 9.57
N TRP A 327 26.35 -7.46 10.00
CA TRP A 327 25.05 -6.80 9.97
C TRP A 327 25.15 -5.50 10.74
N ASN A 328 24.96 -4.38 10.03
CA ASN A 328 24.88 -3.09 10.68
C ASN A 328 23.72 -3.19 11.69
N PRO A 329 23.93 -2.95 13.00
CA PRO A 329 22.92 -3.16 14.05
C PRO A 329 21.59 -2.43 13.77
N TRP A 330 21.64 -1.44 12.89
CA TRP A 330 20.52 -0.66 12.34
C TRP A 330 19.56 -1.44 11.41
N LEU A 331 19.95 -2.58 10.83
CA LEU A 331 19.13 -3.37 9.89
C LEU A 331 18.64 -4.71 10.45
N THR A 332 19.24 -5.19 11.52
CA THR A 332 18.80 -6.37 12.26
C THR A 332 17.86 -5.94 13.38
N PRO A 333 16.54 -6.21 13.31
CA PRO A 333 15.74 -6.23 14.52
C PRO A 333 16.34 -7.30 15.43
N GLN A 334 16.77 -6.91 16.63
CA GLN A 334 17.17 -7.87 17.67
C GLN A 334 16.01 -8.80 17.99
#